data_AF-A0A8T5QYN9-F1
#
_entry.id   AF-A0A8T5QYN9-F1
#
_cell.length_a   1.000
_cell.length_b   1.000
_cell.length_c   1.000
_cell.angle_alpha   90.00
_cell.angle_beta   90.00
_cell.angle_gamma   90.00
#
_symmetry.space_group_name_H-M   'P 1'
#
loop_
_entity.id
_entity.type
_entity.pdbx_description
1 polymer ?
#
loop_
_entity_poly.entity_id
_entity_poly.type
_entity_poly.pdbx_seq_one_letter_code
_entity_poly.pdbx_strand_id
1 'polypeptide(L)'
;MKFFAKGRRGYIYREGNIAKKITNPKSKAINRIQNEIKFLKILNKYNIGPKLLKSGKDYFTYEFVEGQYMDQWWKKANIKQKIKVCKNLLHQCYILDKLGIIKEDMHRPSKNVVIKKYNVPVLIDFERCHYGEGKNVTQLLQFMGNNLIPRNKAIKLAKKYSKEKTISFFPF
;
A
#
# COMPACT_ATOMS: atom_id res chain seq x y z
N MET A 1 3.55 11.76 23.39
CA MET A 1 2.92 11.58 22.06
C MET A 1 2.00 12.74 21.67
N LYS A 2 2.09 13.24 20.43
CA LYS A 2 1.24 14.33 19.89
C LYS A 2 0.28 13.81 18.82
N PHE A 3 -0.91 14.41 18.68
CA PHE A 3 -1.81 14.10 17.58
C PHE A 3 -1.15 14.47 16.25
N PHE A 4 -1.22 13.58 15.25
CA PHE A 4 -0.58 13.77 13.95
C PHE A 4 -1.62 13.87 12.83
N ALA A 5 -2.54 12.92 12.74
CA ALA A 5 -3.52 12.90 11.67
C ALA A 5 -4.79 12.13 12.06
N LYS A 6 -5.91 12.53 11.47
CA LYS A 6 -7.14 11.75 11.49
C LYS A 6 -7.19 10.89 10.22
N GLY A 7 -7.07 9.58 10.39
CA GLY A 7 -7.39 8.63 9.32
C GLY A 7 -8.91 8.56 9.11
N ARG A 8 -9.34 7.85 8.07
CA ARG A 8 -10.77 7.71 7.76
C ARG A 8 -11.57 7.09 8.91
N ARG A 9 -10.92 6.22 9.72
CA ARG A 9 -11.56 5.41 10.77
C ARG A 9 -10.76 5.30 12.07
N GLY A 10 -9.70 6.09 12.24
CA GLY A 10 -8.83 6.05 13.42
C GLY A 10 -8.00 7.31 13.58
N TYR A 11 -7.44 7.49 14.78
CA TYR A 11 -6.53 8.60 15.07
C TYR A 11 -5.10 8.12 15.02
N ILE A 12 -4.22 8.91 14.42
CA ILE A 12 -2.78 8.67 14.36
C ILE A 12 -2.11 9.69 15.27
N TYR A 13 -1.33 9.19 16.22
CA TYR A 13 -0.47 9.98 17.09
C TYR A 13 0.99 9.66 16.76
N ARG A 14 1.86 10.66 16.89
CA ARG A 14 3.30 10.52 16.62
C ARG A 14 4.14 10.92 17.82
N GLU A 15 5.23 10.20 18.02
CA GLU A 15 6.32 10.55 18.94
C GLU A 15 7.63 10.08 18.31
N GLY A 16 8.48 11.04 17.92
CA GLY A 16 9.70 10.74 17.16
C GLY A 16 9.40 9.92 15.88
N ASN A 17 9.98 8.73 15.82
CA ASN A 17 9.84 7.78 14.71
C ASN A 17 8.75 6.71 14.95
N ILE A 18 7.89 6.91 15.95
CA ILE A 18 6.81 5.99 16.28
C ILE A 18 5.46 6.63 15.94
N ALA A 19 4.64 5.89 15.21
CA ALA A 19 3.23 6.19 14.97
C ALA A 19 2.36 5.23 15.77
N LYS A 20 1.35 5.75 16.50
CA LYS A 20 0.30 4.94 17.14
C LYS A 20 -1.01 5.18 16.40
N LYS A 21 -1.62 4.10 15.91
CA LYS A 21 -2.99 4.13 15.37
C LYS A 21 -3.93 3.54 16.41
N ILE A 22 -5.00 4.27 16.70
CA ILE A 22 -6.08 3.83 17.60
C ILE A 22 -7.40 3.78 16.83
N THR A 23 -8.28 2.85 17.20
CA THR A 23 -9.66 2.81 16.69
C THR A 23 -10.37 4.12 17.03
N ASN A 24 -11.11 4.71 16.07
CA ASN A 24 -12.03 5.79 16.41
C ASN A 24 -13.23 5.20 17.16
N PRO A 25 -13.53 5.61 18.41
CA PRO A 25 -14.65 5.07 19.21
C PRO A 25 -16.02 5.22 18.52
N LYS A 26 -16.17 6.21 17.63
CA LYS A 26 -17.40 6.44 16.86
C LYS A 26 -17.51 5.58 15.59
N SER A 27 -16.50 4.76 15.29
CA SER A 27 -16.45 3.91 14.10
C SER A 27 -17.28 2.64 14.31
N LYS A 28 -18.31 2.41 13.49
CA LYS A 28 -19.10 1.17 13.50
C LYS A 28 -18.35 -0.05 12.94
N ALA A 29 -17.13 0.13 12.44
CA ALA A 29 -16.36 -0.91 11.76
C ALA A 29 -15.62 -1.79 12.78
N ILE A 30 -16.14 -2.98 13.03
CA ILE A 30 -15.59 -3.98 13.97
C ILE A 30 -14.31 -4.61 13.38
N ASN A 31 -13.33 -4.91 14.23
CA ASN A 31 -12.11 -5.67 13.93
C ASN A 31 -11.15 -5.13 12.84
N ARG A 32 -11.29 -3.88 12.39
CA ARG A 32 -10.40 -3.29 11.37
C ARG A 32 -8.95 -3.14 11.84
N ILE A 33 -8.74 -2.72 13.10
CA ILE A 33 -7.41 -2.63 13.70
C ILE A 33 -6.78 -4.03 13.83
N GLN A 34 -7.53 -5.02 14.30
CA GLN A 34 -7.04 -6.40 14.38
C GLN A 34 -6.68 -6.97 13.01
N ASN A 35 -7.48 -6.68 12.01
CA ASN A 35 -7.21 -7.07 10.63
C ASN A 35 -5.93 -6.42 10.09
N GLU A 36 -5.75 -5.13 10.32
CA GLU A 36 -4.54 -4.41 9.93
C GLU A 36 -3.29 -4.95 10.65
N ILE A 37 -3.37 -5.22 11.96
CA ILE A 37 -2.30 -5.87 12.73
C ILE A 37 -1.95 -7.24 12.12
N LYS A 38 -2.96 -8.07 11.84
CA LYS A 38 -2.78 -9.41 11.25
C LYS A 38 -2.01 -9.32 9.94
N PHE A 39 -2.45 -8.46 9.02
CA PHE A 39 -1.81 -8.32 7.71
C PHE A 39 -0.43 -7.65 7.79
N LEU A 40 -0.24 -6.63 8.64
CA LEU A 40 1.08 -6.04 8.87
C LEU A 40 2.10 -7.08 9.38
N LYS A 41 1.71 -7.95 10.32
CA LYS A 41 2.59 -9.04 10.81
C LYS A 41 3.05 -9.97 9.69
N ILE A 42 2.16 -10.29 8.75
CA ILE A 42 2.48 -11.14 7.59
C ILE A 42 3.39 -10.39 6.61
N LEU A 43 2.99 -9.17 6.25
CA LEU A 43 3.63 -8.38 5.19
C LEU A 43 4.99 -7.81 5.58
N ASN A 44 5.21 -7.53 6.87
CA ASN A 44 6.52 -7.12 7.36
C ASN A 44 7.61 -8.20 7.17
N LYS A 45 7.25 -9.49 7.11
CA LYS A 45 8.20 -10.57 6.77
C LYS A 45 8.76 -10.44 5.34
N TYR A 46 8.04 -9.71 4.49
CA TYR A 46 8.41 -9.43 3.10
C TYR A 46 8.85 -7.97 2.88
N ASN A 47 9.13 -7.24 3.98
CA ASN A 47 9.44 -5.81 3.96
C ASN A 47 8.35 -4.95 3.28
N ILE A 48 7.08 -5.37 3.39
CA ILE A 48 5.93 -4.62 2.87
C ILE A 48 5.23 -3.90 4.03
N GLY A 49 5.01 -2.60 3.82
CA GLY A 49 4.40 -1.71 4.80
C GLY A 49 5.34 -1.26 5.92
N PRO A 50 4.87 -0.39 6.82
CA PRO A 50 5.65 0.03 7.97
C PRO A 50 5.85 -1.12 8.94
N LYS A 51 7.01 -1.14 9.61
CA LYS A 51 7.34 -2.14 10.61
C LYS A 51 6.45 -1.97 11.85
N LEU A 52 5.69 -3.02 12.16
CA LEU A 52 4.90 -3.12 13.38
C LEU A 52 5.86 -3.23 14.58
N LEU A 53 5.65 -2.40 15.60
CA LEU A 53 6.47 -2.36 16.81
C LEU A 53 5.77 -3.06 17.97
N LYS A 54 4.51 -2.66 18.25
CA LYS A 54 3.67 -3.27 19.29
C LYS A 54 2.21 -3.30 18.81
N SER A 55 1.44 -4.26 19.29
CA SER A 55 0.00 -4.36 19.00
C SER A 55 -0.77 -4.71 20.26
N GLY A 56 -1.90 -4.04 20.49
CA GLY A 56 -2.88 -4.38 21.52
C GLY A 56 -4.25 -4.70 20.91
N LYS A 57 -5.30 -4.72 21.74
CA LYS A 57 -6.68 -5.03 21.32
C LYS A 57 -7.27 -3.97 20.38
N ASP A 58 -7.06 -2.69 20.69
CA ASP A 58 -7.70 -1.57 19.97
C ASP A 58 -6.68 -0.53 19.45
N TYR A 59 -5.40 -0.90 19.45
CA TYR A 59 -4.33 -0.05 18.97
C TYR A 59 -3.14 -0.86 18.45
N PHE A 60 -2.31 -0.21 17.66
CA PHE A 60 -0.95 -0.67 17.41
C PHE A 60 -0.01 0.51 17.21
N THR A 61 1.28 0.24 17.37
CA THR A 61 2.36 1.16 17.05
C THR A 61 3.22 0.59 15.94
N TYR A 62 3.71 1.46 15.08
CA TYR A 62 4.55 1.12 13.94
C TYR A 62 5.55 2.23 13.66
N GLU A 63 6.56 1.93 12.86
CA GLU A 63 7.53 2.95 12.40
C GLU A 63 6.82 4.03 11.59
N PHE A 64 6.97 5.29 12.02
CA PHE A 64 6.41 6.42 11.30
C PHE A 64 7.05 6.52 9.91
N VAL A 65 6.21 6.47 8.88
CA VAL A 65 6.66 6.59 7.49
C VAL A 65 6.77 8.08 7.15
N GLU A 66 7.99 8.61 7.28
CA GLU A 66 8.28 9.97 6.84
C GLU A 66 8.32 10.04 5.31
N GLY A 67 7.41 10.83 4.73
CA GLY A 67 7.29 10.97 3.30
C GLY A 67 6.02 11.74 2.90
N GLN A 68 5.75 11.74 1.61
CA GLN A 68 4.60 12.41 1.02
C GLN A 68 3.59 11.38 0.50
N TYR A 69 2.29 11.61 0.65
CA TYR A 69 1.28 10.74 0.04
C TYR A 69 1.44 10.73 -1.49
N MET A 70 1.14 9.57 -2.09
CA MET A 70 1.35 9.32 -3.51
C MET A 70 0.64 10.34 -4.41
N ASP A 71 -0.58 10.77 -4.07
CA ASP A 71 -1.31 11.79 -4.84
C ASP A 71 -0.59 13.14 -4.89
N GLN A 72 -0.04 13.59 -3.77
CA GLN A 72 0.68 14.86 -3.69
C GLN A 72 2.07 14.74 -4.33
N TRP A 73 2.75 13.60 -4.15
CA TRP A 73 4.04 13.32 -4.78
C TRP A 73 3.93 13.20 -6.30
N TRP A 74 2.87 12.54 -6.80
CA TRP A 74 2.64 12.28 -8.23
C TRP A 74 2.54 13.56 -9.07
N LYS A 75 1.99 14.63 -8.49
CA LYS A 75 1.88 15.94 -9.17
C LYS A 75 3.25 16.57 -9.45
N LYS A 76 4.24 16.30 -8.60
CA LYS A 76 5.59 16.89 -8.68
C LYS A 76 6.61 15.97 -9.36
N ALA A 77 6.34 14.68 -9.40
CA ALA A 77 7.27 13.67 -9.91
C ALA A 77 7.36 13.67 -11.45
N ASN A 78 8.58 13.53 -11.94
CA ASN A 78 8.83 13.32 -13.37
C ASN A 78 8.52 11.87 -13.80
N ILE A 79 8.51 11.62 -15.11
CA ILE A 79 8.15 10.32 -15.68
C ILE A 79 9.06 9.18 -15.18
N LYS A 80 10.38 9.40 -15.10
CA LYS A 80 11.35 8.40 -14.65
C LYS A 80 11.10 8.00 -13.20
N GLN A 81 10.82 8.98 -12.34
CA GLN A 81 10.47 8.77 -10.94
C GLN A 81 9.18 7.96 -10.80
N LYS A 82 8.12 8.35 -11.53
CA LYS A 82 6.82 7.64 -11.52
C LYS A 82 6.97 6.19 -11.94
N ILE A 83 7.73 5.93 -13.00
CA ILE A 83 8.06 4.57 -13.45
C ILE A 83 8.78 3.81 -12.34
N LYS A 84 9.82 4.37 -11.72
CA LYS A 84 10.57 3.73 -10.62
C LYS A 84 9.66 3.34 -9.46
N VAL A 85 8.77 4.23 -9.03
CA VAL A 85 7.81 3.98 -7.95
C VAL A 85 6.82 2.88 -8.34
N CYS A 86 6.23 2.96 -9.54
CA CYS A 86 5.29 1.95 -10.01
C CYS A 86 5.93 0.57 -10.16
N LYS A 87 7.21 0.48 -10.57
CA LYS A 87 7.96 -0.79 -10.60
C LYS A 87 8.03 -1.44 -9.21
N ASN A 88 8.43 -0.66 -8.21
CA ASN A 88 8.53 -1.17 -6.84
C ASN A 88 7.14 -1.59 -6.30
N LEU A 89 6.10 -0.79 -6.58
CA LEU A 89 4.73 -1.16 -6.21
C LEU A 89 4.23 -2.42 -6.94
N LEU A 90 4.58 -2.65 -8.21
CA LEU A 90 4.26 -3.90 -8.92
C LEU A 90 4.87 -5.12 -8.23
N HIS A 91 6.11 -5.00 -7.74
CA HIS A 91 6.75 -6.06 -6.98
C HIS A 91 6.03 -6.33 -5.65
N GLN A 92 5.66 -5.28 -4.90
CA GLN A 92 4.87 -5.44 -3.67
C GLN A 92 3.48 -6.05 -3.94
N CYS A 93 2.80 -5.61 -5.00
CA CYS A 93 1.53 -6.20 -5.46
C CYS A 93 1.65 -7.67 -5.85
N TYR A 94 2.76 -8.05 -6.48
CA TYR A 94 3.02 -9.42 -6.85
C TYR A 94 3.18 -10.33 -5.64
N ILE A 95 3.93 -9.89 -4.63
CA ILE A 95 4.05 -10.62 -3.36
C ILE A 95 2.67 -10.77 -2.70
N LEU A 96 1.88 -9.69 -2.64
CA LEU A 96 0.51 -9.74 -2.12
C LEU A 96 -0.33 -10.79 -2.87
N ASP A 97 -0.30 -10.79 -4.21
CA ASP A 97 -1.02 -11.75 -5.04
C ASP A 97 -0.54 -13.20 -4.79
N LYS A 98 0.77 -13.43 -4.63
CA LYS A 98 1.33 -14.76 -4.32
C LYS A 98 0.94 -15.27 -2.94
N LEU A 99 0.77 -14.37 -1.98
CA LEU A 99 0.26 -14.70 -0.64
C LEU A 99 -1.28 -14.86 -0.62
N GLY A 100 -1.96 -14.65 -1.76
CA GLY A 100 -3.41 -14.65 -1.83
C GLY A 100 -4.04 -13.52 -1.01
N ILE A 101 -3.38 -12.36 -0.90
CA ILE A 101 -3.82 -11.22 -0.11
C ILE A 101 -4.30 -10.12 -1.06
N ILE A 102 -5.56 -9.71 -0.95
CA ILE A 102 -6.11 -8.56 -1.67
C ILE A 102 -6.02 -7.34 -0.77
N LYS A 103 -5.30 -6.28 -1.19
CA LYS A 103 -5.19 -5.04 -0.42
C LYS A 103 -6.43 -4.16 -0.55
N GLU A 104 -7.11 -4.25 -1.68
CA GLU A 104 -8.11 -3.30 -2.19
C GLU A 104 -7.49 -1.97 -2.66
N ASP A 105 -8.21 -1.28 -3.55
CA ASP A 105 -7.92 0.09 -4.02
C ASP A 105 -6.55 0.32 -4.71
N MET A 106 -5.87 -0.72 -5.23
CA MET A 106 -4.61 -0.54 -5.95
C MET A 106 -4.77 0.12 -7.34
N HIS A 107 -6.00 0.24 -7.82
CA HIS A 107 -6.37 1.01 -9.01
C HIS A 107 -6.44 2.53 -8.73
N ARG A 108 -6.40 2.93 -7.45
CA ARG A 108 -6.36 4.31 -6.96
C ARG A 108 -5.43 4.40 -5.72
N PRO A 109 -4.11 4.21 -5.88
CA PRO A 109 -3.15 4.12 -4.76
C PRO A 109 -2.85 5.48 -4.08
N SER A 110 -3.70 6.49 -4.25
CA SER A 110 -3.48 7.90 -3.87
C SER A 110 -3.09 8.09 -2.40
N LYS A 111 -3.98 7.73 -1.48
CA LYS A 111 -3.78 7.90 -0.02
C LYS A 111 -3.29 6.63 0.68
N ASN A 112 -3.17 5.53 -0.07
CA ASN A 112 -2.78 4.22 0.44
C ASN A 112 -1.28 3.92 0.23
N VAL A 113 -0.53 4.90 -0.29
CA VAL A 113 0.91 4.81 -0.52
C VAL A 113 1.56 6.11 -0.06
N VAL A 114 2.64 5.97 0.72
CA VAL A 114 3.53 7.07 1.10
C VAL A 114 4.86 6.89 0.41
N ILE A 115 5.36 7.95 -0.21
CA ILE A 115 6.65 7.98 -0.89
C ILE A 115 7.68 8.60 0.05
N LYS A 116 8.62 7.78 0.52
CA LYS A 116 9.77 8.22 1.32
C LYS A 116 10.79 8.95 0.43
N LYS A 117 11.83 9.49 1.08
CA LYS A 117 13.05 9.97 0.40
C LYS A 117 13.55 8.93 -0.63
N TYR A 118 14.21 9.43 -1.68
CA TYR A 118 14.74 8.62 -2.80
C TYR A 118 13.71 7.83 -3.61
N ASN A 119 12.42 8.23 -3.55
CA ASN A 119 11.30 7.65 -4.27
C ASN A 119 11.03 6.19 -3.89
N VAL A 120 11.11 5.88 -2.60
CA VAL A 120 10.81 4.55 -2.06
C VAL A 120 9.34 4.51 -1.61
N PRO A 121 8.46 3.76 -2.30
CA PRO A 121 7.06 3.67 -1.92
C PRO A 121 6.83 2.68 -0.78
N VAL A 122 5.97 3.07 0.16
CA VAL A 122 5.53 2.24 1.28
C VAL A 122 4.00 2.14 1.22
N LEU A 123 3.50 0.92 1.08
CA LEU A 123 2.08 0.63 1.22
C LEU A 123 1.66 0.89 2.68
N ILE A 124 0.55 1.60 2.86
CA ILE A 124 -0.04 1.85 4.17
C ILE A 124 -1.52 1.50 4.14
N ASP A 125 -2.15 1.50 5.30
CA ASP A 125 -3.58 1.22 5.47
C ASP A 125 -3.97 -0.18 4.97
N PHE A 126 -3.76 -1.18 5.83
CA PHE A 126 -4.09 -2.59 5.54
C PHE A 126 -5.42 -3.02 6.16
N GLU A 127 -6.25 -2.08 6.62
CA GLU A 127 -7.50 -2.36 7.32
C GLU A 127 -8.53 -3.13 6.48
N ARG A 128 -8.44 -3.02 5.15
CA ARG A 128 -9.30 -3.69 4.17
C ARG A 128 -8.72 -4.96 3.57
N CYS A 129 -7.49 -5.32 3.95
CA CYS A 129 -6.87 -6.52 3.43
C CYS A 129 -7.70 -7.75 3.79
N HIS A 130 -7.75 -8.71 2.88
CA HIS A 130 -8.39 -10.01 3.11
C HIS A 130 -7.75 -11.05 2.19
N TYR A 131 -7.98 -12.32 2.49
CA TYR A 131 -7.53 -13.39 1.61
C TYR A 131 -8.46 -13.52 0.41
N GLY A 132 -7.90 -13.80 -0.77
CA GLY A 132 -8.64 -13.99 -2.00
C GLY A 132 -7.74 -14.13 -3.22
N GLU A 133 -8.34 -14.24 -4.40
CA GLU A 133 -7.59 -14.34 -5.65
C GLU A 133 -6.86 -13.03 -5.97
N GLY A 134 -5.53 -13.10 -6.14
CA GLY A 134 -4.65 -11.95 -6.35
C GLY A 134 -5.05 -11.08 -7.55
N LYS A 135 -5.45 -9.84 -7.27
CA LYS A 135 -5.86 -8.80 -8.23
C LYS A 135 -5.08 -7.50 -8.06
N ASN A 136 -4.06 -7.46 -7.20
CA ASN A 136 -3.35 -6.22 -6.88
C ASN A 136 -2.49 -5.73 -8.05
N VAL A 137 -1.83 -6.65 -8.76
CA VAL A 137 -1.00 -6.30 -9.94
C VAL A 137 -1.88 -5.77 -11.07
N THR A 138 -2.99 -6.43 -11.38
CA THR A 138 -3.90 -6.00 -12.45
C THR A 138 -4.54 -4.65 -12.13
N GLN A 139 -4.94 -4.42 -10.88
CA GLN A 139 -5.42 -3.12 -10.43
C GLN A 139 -4.36 -2.01 -10.57
N LEU A 140 -3.10 -2.28 -10.18
CA LEU A 140 -2.05 -1.29 -10.34
C LEU A 140 -1.72 -1.01 -11.82
N LEU A 141 -1.75 -2.03 -12.69
CA LEU A 141 -1.61 -1.83 -14.13
C LEU A 141 -2.73 -0.98 -14.72
N GLN A 142 -3.97 -1.13 -14.23
CA GLN A 142 -5.08 -0.25 -14.61
C GLN A 142 -4.78 1.20 -14.22
N PHE A 143 -4.26 1.45 -13.02
CA PHE A 143 -3.82 2.78 -12.61
C PHE A 143 -2.73 3.33 -13.54
N MET A 144 -1.71 2.52 -13.86
CA MET A 144 -0.64 2.93 -14.78
C MET A 144 -1.16 3.22 -16.18
N GLY A 145 -2.10 2.41 -16.71
CA GLY A 145 -2.71 2.62 -18.03
C GLY A 145 -3.55 3.88 -18.14
N ASN A 146 -4.06 4.39 -17.02
CA ASN A 146 -4.82 5.63 -16.97
C ASN A 146 -3.93 6.88 -16.75
N ASN A 147 -2.72 6.72 -16.21
CA ASN A 147 -1.96 7.85 -15.66
C ASN A 147 -0.48 7.92 -16.07
N LEU A 148 0.09 6.86 -16.66
CA LEU A 148 1.54 6.75 -16.85
C LEU A 148 1.97 6.12 -18.17
N ILE A 149 1.33 5.03 -18.58
CA ILE A 149 1.68 4.28 -19.79
C ILE A 149 0.46 4.19 -20.73
N PRO A 150 0.67 3.94 -22.03
CA PRO A 150 -0.44 3.70 -22.95
C PRO A 150 -1.37 2.58 -22.44
N ARG A 151 -2.68 2.83 -22.49
CA ARG A 151 -3.70 1.93 -21.95
C ARG A 151 -3.66 0.54 -22.59
N ASN A 152 -3.44 0.46 -23.90
CA ASN A 152 -3.26 -0.80 -24.64
C ASN A 152 -2.08 -1.62 -24.09
N LYS A 153 -0.96 -0.97 -23.77
CA LYS A 153 0.22 -1.60 -23.15
C LYS A 153 -0.10 -2.15 -21.77
N ALA A 154 -0.80 -1.37 -20.93
CA ALA A 154 -1.23 -1.82 -19.61
C ALA A 154 -2.15 -3.05 -19.68
N ILE A 155 -3.11 -3.06 -20.62
CA ILE A 155 -4.03 -4.19 -20.83
C ILE A 155 -3.26 -5.44 -21.28
N LYS A 156 -2.32 -5.31 -22.23
CA LYS A 156 -1.49 -6.44 -22.69
C LYS A 156 -0.69 -7.05 -21.54
N LEU A 157 -0.08 -6.20 -20.72
CA LEU A 157 0.66 -6.61 -19.54
C LEU A 157 -0.24 -7.30 -18.49
N ALA A 158 -1.45 -6.78 -18.25
CA ALA A 158 -2.39 -7.37 -17.30
C ALA A 158 -2.88 -8.74 -17.76
N LYS A 159 -3.20 -8.89 -19.05
CA LYS A 159 -3.57 -10.18 -19.65
C LYS A 159 -2.44 -11.20 -19.53
N LYS A 160 -1.19 -10.77 -19.78
CA LYS A 160 -0.01 -11.63 -19.64
C LYS A 160 0.17 -12.08 -18.19
N TYR A 161 0.07 -11.15 -17.25
CA TYR A 161 0.13 -11.45 -15.81
C TYR A 161 -0.95 -12.43 -15.36
N SER A 162 -2.20 -12.25 -15.79
CA SER A 162 -3.29 -13.15 -15.41
C SER A 162 -3.07 -14.58 -15.86
N LYS A 163 -2.38 -14.79 -16.99
CA LYS A 163 -2.04 -16.13 -17.52
C LYS A 163 -0.82 -16.73 -16.85
N GLU A 164 0.27 -15.97 -16.76
CA GLU A 164 1.58 -16.50 -16.35
C GLU A 164 1.86 -16.35 -14.85
N LYS A 165 1.12 -15.47 -14.16
CA LYS A 165 1.26 -15.16 -12.72
C LYS A 165 2.73 -14.95 -12.31
N THR A 166 3.48 -14.26 -13.17
CA THR A 166 4.88 -13.86 -13.00
C THR A 166 5.07 -12.39 -13.38
N ILE A 167 6.15 -11.78 -12.92
CA ILE A 167 6.51 -10.40 -13.22
C ILE A 167 7.77 -10.26 -14.09
N SER A 168 8.36 -11.39 -14.53
CA SER A 168 9.61 -11.42 -15.30
C SER A 168 9.55 -10.68 -16.64
N PHE A 169 8.35 -10.55 -17.22
CA PHE A 169 8.14 -9.87 -18.49
C PHE A 169 7.83 -8.39 -18.35
N PHE A 170 7.69 -7.86 -17.13
CA PHE A 170 7.58 -6.43 -16.97
C PHE A 170 8.92 -5.83 -17.39
N PRO A 171 8.94 -4.93 -18.39
CA PRO A 171 10.16 -4.54 -19.09
C PRO A 171 10.94 -3.54 -18.23
N PHE A 172 11.47 -3.93 -17.08
CA PHE A 172 11.80 -2.99 -16.03
C PHE A 172 13.03 -3.33 -15.21
#